data_AF-A0A7J7EAI4-F1
#
_entry.id   AF-A0A7J7EAI4-F1
#
_cell.length_a   1.000
_cell.length_b   1.000
_cell.length_c   1.000
_cell.angle_alpha   90.00
_cell.angle_beta   90.00
_cell.angle_gamma   90.00
#
_symmetry.space_group_name_H-M   'P 1'
#
loop_
_entity.id
_entity.type
_entity.pdbx_description
1 polymer ?
#
loop_
_entity_poly.entity_id
_entity_poly.type
_entity_poly.pdbx_seq_one_letter_code
_entity_poly.pdbx_strand_id
1 'polypeptide(L)'
;MEPAMEPETLEARINRATNPLNKELNWASINSFCEQLNEDFEGPPLATRLLAHKIQSPQEWEAVQALTVLETCMKSCGKRFHDEVGKFRFLNELIKVVSPKYLGSRTSEKVKNKILELLYSWTVGLPEEVKIAEAYQMLKKQGIVKSDPKLPDDTTFPLPPPRPKNVIFEDEEKSKDQKRMEKISKRVSAIEEVNNNVKLLTEMVMSHSQGVAAAHSREDLMKELYQRCERLRPTLFRLASDTEDNDEALAEILQANDNLTQVITLYKQLVRGEEVNGDAATGSIPGSTSALLDLSGLDLPPAGTTYPAMPSHPGDQASLEQPSTSVSLLDDELMSLSEEGAGLEEGGLGC
;
A
#
# COMPACT_ATOMS: atom_id res chain seq x y z
N MET A 1 24.84 -24.34 6.53
CA MET A 1 23.96 -23.39 5.83
C MET A 1 22.72 -23.30 6.67
N GLU A 2 22.60 -22.27 7.49
CA GLU A 2 21.36 -22.04 8.25
C GLU A 2 20.24 -21.71 7.25
N PRO A 3 19.01 -22.17 7.49
CA PRO A 3 17.88 -21.70 6.70
C PRO A 3 17.73 -20.20 6.94
N ALA A 4 17.62 -19.41 5.88
CA ALA A 4 17.21 -18.02 6.00
C ALA A 4 15.81 -18.02 6.63
N MET A 5 15.71 -17.52 7.87
CA MET A 5 14.41 -17.40 8.54
C MET A 5 13.58 -16.39 7.76
N GLU A 6 12.46 -16.85 7.20
CA GLU A 6 11.46 -15.93 6.65
C GLU A 6 11.00 -14.97 7.78
N PRO A 7 10.82 -13.66 7.48
CA PRO A 7 10.41 -12.69 8.48
C PRO A 7 9.05 -13.09 9.06
N GLU A 8 8.99 -13.19 10.39
CA GLU A 8 7.80 -13.67 11.08
C GLU A 8 6.62 -12.71 10.88
N THR A 9 5.49 -13.22 10.38
CA THR A 9 4.37 -12.35 9.95
C THR A 9 3.67 -11.66 11.12
N LEU A 10 2.95 -10.57 10.83
CA LEU A 10 2.15 -9.85 11.82
C LEU A 10 1.11 -10.77 12.50
N GLU A 11 0.54 -11.74 11.78
CA GLU A 11 -0.36 -12.77 12.34
C GLU A 11 0.35 -13.67 13.36
N ALA A 12 1.56 -14.14 13.07
CA ALA A 12 2.32 -14.97 14.00
C ALA A 12 2.70 -14.17 15.27
N ARG A 13 3.20 -12.94 15.09
CA ARG A 13 3.59 -12.05 16.19
C ARG A 13 2.39 -11.69 17.09
N ILE A 14 1.23 -11.31 16.52
CA ILE A 14 0.03 -10.97 17.32
C ILE A 14 -0.56 -12.20 18.03
N ASN A 15 -0.55 -13.38 17.38
CA ASN A 15 -1.03 -14.61 18.01
C ASN A 15 -0.17 -15.00 19.22
N ARG A 16 1.15 -14.79 19.17
CA ARG A 16 2.03 -14.98 20.33
C ARG A 16 1.84 -13.91 21.41
N ALA A 17 1.70 -12.64 21.01
CA ALA A 17 1.49 -11.52 21.93
C ALA A 17 0.14 -11.58 22.68
N THR A 18 -0.89 -12.20 22.07
CA THR A 18 -2.26 -12.26 22.61
C THR A 18 -2.71 -13.67 23.00
N ASN A 19 -1.80 -14.63 23.10
CA ASN A 19 -2.14 -16.03 23.39
C ASN A 19 -2.89 -16.14 24.74
N PRO A 20 -4.08 -16.76 24.80
CA PRO A 20 -4.81 -16.97 26.06
C PRO A 20 -4.01 -17.76 27.12
N LEU A 21 -3.03 -18.55 26.71
CA LEU A 21 -2.17 -19.35 27.58
C LEU A 21 -0.99 -18.57 28.19
N ASN A 22 -0.77 -17.31 27.79
CA ASN A 22 0.27 -16.47 28.36
C ASN A 22 -0.01 -16.21 29.86
N LYS A 23 0.95 -16.49 30.74
CA LYS A 23 0.81 -16.24 32.19
C LYS A 23 0.93 -14.76 32.56
N GLU A 24 1.60 -13.99 31.71
CA GLU A 24 1.90 -12.56 31.87
C GLU A 24 2.02 -11.90 30.49
N LEU A 25 2.20 -10.58 30.44
CA LEU A 25 2.33 -9.85 29.17
C LEU A 25 3.64 -10.20 28.47
N ASN A 26 3.55 -10.75 27.25
CA ASN A 26 4.70 -11.09 26.43
C ASN A 26 5.28 -9.84 25.74
N TRP A 27 5.94 -8.98 26.50
CA TRP A 27 6.51 -7.70 26.03
C TRP A 27 7.43 -7.84 24.81
N ALA A 28 8.23 -8.92 24.73
CA ALA A 28 9.05 -9.19 23.56
C ALA A 28 8.21 -9.33 22.28
N SER A 29 7.06 -10.03 22.35
CA SER A 29 6.16 -10.18 21.20
C SER A 29 5.32 -8.93 20.93
N ILE A 30 4.98 -8.16 21.97
CA ILE A 30 4.29 -6.87 21.83
C ILE A 30 5.19 -5.88 21.06
N ASN A 31 6.42 -5.67 21.53
CA ASN A 31 7.38 -4.76 20.90
C ASN A 31 7.70 -5.20 19.46
N SER A 32 7.95 -6.49 19.28
CA SER A 32 8.24 -7.08 17.96
C SER A 32 7.08 -6.93 16.96
N PHE A 33 5.82 -6.93 17.41
CA PHE A 33 4.67 -6.60 16.56
C PHE A 33 4.65 -5.11 16.18
N CYS A 34 4.97 -4.20 17.12
CA CYS A 34 5.08 -2.76 16.85
C CYS A 34 6.22 -2.44 15.86
N GLU A 35 7.35 -3.15 15.95
CA GLU A 35 8.49 -3.01 15.04
C GLU A 35 8.09 -3.41 13.61
N GLN A 36 7.60 -4.64 13.41
CA GLN A 36 7.17 -5.14 12.09
C GLN A 36 6.11 -4.25 11.44
N LEU A 37 5.18 -3.71 12.23
CA LEU A 37 4.11 -2.82 11.75
C LEU A 37 4.65 -1.58 11.02
N ASN A 38 5.80 -1.05 11.48
CA ASN A 38 6.41 0.15 10.91
C ASN A 38 7.29 -0.13 9.68
N GLU A 39 7.76 -1.36 9.48
CA GLU A 39 8.58 -1.75 8.31
C GLU A 39 7.73 -1.81 7.03
N ASP A 40 6.53 -2.38 7.12
CA ASP A 40 5.68 -2.65 5.96
C ASP A 40 4.74 -1.50 5.59
N PHE A 41 4.51 -1.27 4.28
CA PHE A 41 3.50 -0.31 3.85
C PHE A 41 2.08 -0.79 4.21
N GLU A 42 1.77 -2.07 3.99
CA GLU A 42 0.48 -2.67 4.35
C GLU A 42 0.36 -3.04 5.85
N GLY A 43 1.41 -2.79 6.65
CA GLY A 43 1.47 -3.10 8.08
C GLY A 43 0.32 -2.48 8.90
N PRO A 44 0.12 -1.15 8.90
CA PRO A 44 -0.90 -0.51 9.72
C PRO A 44 -2.36 -0.92 9.39
N PRO A 45 -2.80 -1.02 8.10
CA PRO A 45 -4.15 -1.49 7.75
C PRO A 45 -4.39 -2.98 8.04
N LEU A 46 -3.34 -3.79 8.10
CA LEU A 46 -3.40 -5.21 8.50
C LEU A 46 -3.43 -5.34 10.03
N ALA A 47 -2.53 -4.67 10.73
CA ALA A 47 -2.42 -4.69 12.19
C ALA A 47 -3.73 -4.26 12.88
N THR A 48 -4.34 -3.15 12.45
CA THR A 48 -5.63 -2.68 12.99
C THR A 48 -6.76 -3.72 12.82
N ARG A 49 -6.77 -4.47 11.72
CA ARG A 49 -7.73 -5.54 11.45
C ARG A 49 -7.54 -6.75 12.36
N LEU A 50 -6.29 -7.18 12.55
CA LEU A 50 -5.93 -8.27 13.45
C LEU A 50 -6.23 -7.91 14.91
N LEU A 51 -5.88 -6.68 15.33
CA LEU A 51 -6.20 -6.14 16.66
C LEU A 51 -7.71 -6.07 16.88
N ALA A 52 -8.49 -5.54 15.92
CA ALA A 52 -9.94 -5.46 16.04
C ALA A 52 -10.61 -6.84 16.24
N HIS A 53 -10.08 -7.89 15.60
CA HIS A 53 -10.55 -9.26 15.81
C HIS A 53 -10.19 -9.78 17.21
N LYS A 54 -8.94 -9.59 17.65
CA LYS A 54 -8.46 -10.04 18.97
C LYS A 54 -9.13 -9.32 20.15
N ILE A 55 -9.42 -8.03 20.01
CA ILE A 55 -10.13 -7.22 21.03
C ILE A 55 -11.60 -7.66 21.17
N GLN A 56 -12.20 -8.20 20.10
CA GLN A 56 -13.55 -8.78 20.12
C GLN A 56 -13.60 -10.22 20.68
N SER A 57 -12.46 -10.79 21.13
CA SER A 57 -12.42 -12.14 21.70
C SER A 57 -13.34 -12.27 22.93
N PRO A 58 -14.10 -13.38 23.06
CA PRO A 58 -14.84 -13.68 24.29
C PRO A 58 -13.93 -14.01 25.47
N GLN A 59 -12.64 -14.29 25.22
CA GLN A 59 -11.66 -14.54 26.28
C GLN A 59 -11.10 -13.21 26.79
N GLU A 60 -11.50 -12.81 28.01
CA GLU A 60 -11.07 -11.54 28.63
C GLU A 60 -9.56 -11.32 28.54
N TRP A 61 -8.76 -12.35 28.79
CA TRP A 61 -7.30 -12.21 28.80
C TRP A 61 -6.67 -12.02 27.41
N GLU A 62 -7.23 -12.62 26.36
CA GLU A 62 -6.82 -12.35 24.97
C GLU A 62 -7.16 -10.91 24.58
N ALA A 63 -8.37 -10.45 24.91
CA ALA A 63 -8.80 -9.08 24.63
C ALA A 63 -7.98 -8.03 25.41
N VAL A 64 -7.65 -8.26 26.69
CA VAL A 64 -6.80 -7.37 27.50
C VAL A 64 -5.36 -7.32 26.97
N GLN A 65 -4.80 -8.45 26.53
CA GLN A 65 -3.50 -8.46 25.86
C GLN A 65 -3.55 -7.68 24.54
N ALA A 66 -4.57 -7.88 23.71
CA ALA A 66 -4.74 -7.17 22.44
C ALA A 66 -4.91 -5.65 22.62
N LEU A 67 -5.65 -5.21 23.65
CA LEU A 67 -5.75 -3.80 24.03
C LEU A 67 -4.42 -3.22 24.52
N THR A 68 -3.55 -4.06 25.10
CA THR A 68 -2.21 -3.64 25.54
C THR A 68 -1.24 -3.56 24.35
N VAL A 69 -1.32 -4.48 23.38
CA VAL A 69 -0.63 -4.33 22.08
C VAL A 69 -1.06 -3.03 21.41
N LEU A 70 -2.36 -2.76 21.29
CA LEU A 70 -2.88 -1.53 20.69
C LEU A 70 -2.40 -0.26 21.41
N GLU A 71 -2.37 -0.27 22.75
CA GLU A 71 -1.83 0.82 23.55
C GLU A 71 -0.34 1.07 23.24
N THR A 72 0.47 0.01 23.19
CA THR A 72 1.88 0.12 22.83
C THR A 72 2.07 0.58 21.39
N CYS A 73 1.31 0.05 20.41
CA CYS A 73 1.36 0.52 19.03
C CYS A 73 1.01 2.01 18.93
N MET A 74 -0.01 2.50 19.65
CA MET A 74 -0.33 3.94 19.65
C MET A 74 0.79 4.80 20.25
N LYS A 75 1.50 4.32 21.29
CA LYS A 75 2.63 5.03 21.91
C LYS A 75 3.93 4.95 21.09
N SER A 76 4.14 3.87 20.32
CA SER A 76 5.41 3.54 19.67
C SER A 76 5.43 3.69 18.15
N CYS A 77 4.29 3.54 17.49
CA CYS A 77 4.16 3.67 16.03
C CYS A 77 3.76 5.11 15.67
N GLY A 78 4.30 5.61 14.55
CA GLY A 78 4.07 6.98 14.11
C GLY A 78 2.70 7.21 13.45
N LYS A 79 2.54 8.40 12.88
CA LYS A 79 1.29 8.92 12.29
C LYS A 79 0.54 7.94 11.39
N ARG A 80 1.25 7.10 10.60
CA ARG A 80 0.64 6.08 9.73
C ARG A 80 -0.29 5.10 10.47
N PHE A 81 0.02 4.77 11.72
CA PHE A 81 -0.83 3.90 12.55
C PHE A 81 -1.97 4.67 13.21
N HIS A 82 -1.69 5.90 13.67
CA HIS A 82 -2.72 6.80 14.22
C HIS A 82 -3.82 7.07 13.17
N ASP A 83 -3.43 7.37 11.93
CA ASP A 83 -4.32 7.60 10.78
C ASP A 83 -5.25 6.40 10.50
N GLU A 84 -4.81 5.14 10.73
CA GLU A 84 -5.66 3.96 10.59
C GLU A 84 -6.59 3.76 11.80
N VAL A 85 -6.08 3.95 13.02
CA VAL A 85 -6.87 3.84 14.27
C VAL A 85 -7.96 4.92 14.34
N GLY A 86 -7.67 6.13 13.85
CA GLY A 86 -8.61 7.25 13.74
C GLY A 86 -9.75 7.04 12.73
N LYS A 87 -9.68 6.02 11.85
CA LYS A 87 -10.79 5.74 10.91
C LYS A 87 -11.94 5.06 11.63
N PHE A 88 -13.18 5.47 11.30
CA PHE A 88 -14.40 4.77 11.72
C PHE A 88 -14.41 3.27 11.40
N ARG A 89 -13.64 2.82 10.39
CA ARG A 89 -13.44 1.38 10.12
C ARG A 89 -12.91 0.63 11.35
N PHE A 90 -11.97 1.21 12.10
CA PHE A 90 -11.42 0.61 13.32
C PHE A 90 -12.25 1.01 14.55
N LEU A 91 -12.60 2.29 14.69
CA LEU A 91 -13.37 2.78 15.85
C LEU A 91 -14.72 2.07 16.00
N ASN A 92 -15.40 1.73 14.90
CA ASN A 92 -16.65 0.97 14.96
C ASN A 92 -16.49 -0.42 15.56
N GLU A 93 -15.33 -1.07 15.41
CA GLU A 93 -15.05 -2.35 16.05
C GLU A 93 -14.91 -2.20 17.57
N LEU A 94 -14.27 -1.12 18.05
CA LEU A 94 -14.24 -0.80 19.48
C LEU A 94 -15.64 -0.41 20.02
N ILE A 95 -16.43 0.35 19.25
CA ILE A 95 -17.80 0.73 19.59
C ILE A 95 -18.70 -0.50 19.76
N LYS A 96 -18.57 -1.53 18.90
CA LYS A 96 -19.28 -2.81 19.06
C LYS A 96 -18.96 -3.50 20.39
N VAL A 97 -17.71 -3.44 20.84
CA VAL A 97 -17.24 -4.06 22.09
C VAL A 97 -17.85 -3.38 23.33
N VAL A 98 -17.95 -2.05 23.34
CA VAL A 98 -18.50 -1.32 24.50
C VAL A 98 -20.02 -1.14 24.47
N SER A 99 -20.65 -1.15 23.29
CA SER A 99 -22.08 -0.86 23.16
C SER A 99 -22.96 -2.06 23.52
N PRO A 100 -23.95 -1.91 24.42
CA PRO A 100 -24.91 -2.97 24.75
C PRO A 100 -25.75 -3.46 23.56
N LYS A 101 -25.80 -2.70 22.45
CA LYS A 101 -26.49 -3.08 21.20
C LYS A 101 -25.78 -4.18 20.41
N TYR A 102 -24.52 -4.50 20.75
CA TYR A 102 -23.68 -5.44 20.00
C TYR A 102 -23.03 -6.49 20.92
N LEU A 103 -21.85 -6.18 21.49
CA LEU A 103 -21.09 -7.12 22.34
C LEU A 103 -21.07 -6.70 23.81
N GLY A 104 -21.31 -5.41 24.12
CA GLY A 104 -21.08 -4.84 25.46
C GLY A 104 -21.93 -5.41 26.61
N SER A 105 -22.94 -6.22 26.30
CA SER A 105 -23.70 -7.02 27.26
C SER A 105 -23.00 -8.31 27.71
N ARG A 106 -22.08 -8.85 26.88
CA ARG A 106 -21.27 -10.05 27.17
C ARG A 106 -19.79 -9.76 27.38
N THR A 107 -19.29 -8.62 26.91
CA THR A 107 -17.91 -8.18 27.18
C THR A 107 -17.75 -7.77 28.66
N SER A 108 -16.65 -8.20 29.29
CA SER A 108 -16.36 -7.87 30.68
C SER A 108 -16.17 -6.36 30.91
N GLU A 109 -16.45 -5.90 32.13
CA GLU A 109 -16.30 -4.50 32.49
C GLU A 109 -14.84 -4.03 32.38
N LYS A 110 -13.86 -4.90 32.64
CA LYS A 110 -12.43 -4.63 32.52
C LYS A 110 -12.02 -4.30 31.08
N VAL A 111 -12.49 -5.09 30.10
CA VAL A 111 -12.22 -4.84 28.68
C VAL A 111 -12.90 -3.55 28.22
N LYS A 112 -14.15 -3.33 28.61
CA LYS A 112 -14.89 -2.10 28.26
C LYS A 112 -14.21 -0.85 28.84
N ASN A 113 -13.84 -0.87 30.12
CA ASN A 113 -13.16 0.25 30.78
C ASN A 113 -11.82 0.56 30.11
N LYS A 114 -10.98 -0.45 29.80
CA LYS A 114 -9.71 -0.20 29.11
C LYS A 114 -9.93 0.39 27.70
N ILE A 115 -10.99 0.01 26.96
CA ILE A 115 -11.33 0.66 25.69
C ILE A 115 -11.72 2.13 25.90
N LEU A 116 -12.52 2.44 26.91
CA LEU A 116 -12.94 3.81 27.19
C LEU A 116 -11.78 4.70 27.69
N GLU A 117 -10.86 4.13 28.47
CA GLU A 117 -9.60 4.78 28.90
C GLU A 117 -8.70 5.09 27.71
N LEU A 118 -8.51 4.14 26.79
CA LEU A 118 -7.73 4.34 25.56
C LEU A 118 -8.36 5.38 24.63
N LEU A 119 -9.67 5.27 24.35
CA LEU A 119 -10.36 6.28 23.54
C LEU A 119 -10.23 7.68 24.16
N TYR A 120 -10.40 7.80 25.48
CA TYR A 120 -10.26 9.09 26.16
C TYR A 120 -8.82 9.64 26.11
N SER A 121 -7.80 8.82 26.39
CA SER A 121 -6.41 9.26 26.32
C SER A 121 -6.03 9.73 24.91
N TRP A 122 -6.57 9.09 23.87
CA TRP A 122 -6.40 9.51 22.48
C TRP A 122 -7.11 10.84 22.18
N THR A 123 -8.30 11.11 22.73
CA THR A 123 -8.93 12.44 22.57
C THR A 123 -8.13 13.59 23.19
N VAL A 124 -7.29 13.31 24.19
CA VAL A 124 -6.45 14.30 24.87
C VAL A 124 -5.07 14.42 24.21
N GLY A 125 -4.45 13.29 23.86
CA GLY A 125 -3.10 13.25 23.31
C GLY A 125 -3.00 13.40 21.79
N LEU A 126 -4.07 13.10 21.04
CA LEU A 126 -4.15 13.21 19.58
C LEU A 126 -5.36 14.07 19.16
N PRO A 127 -5.37 15.38 19.50
CA PRO A 127 -6.52 16.26 19.21
C PRO A 127 -6.78 16.48 17.71
N GLU A 128 -5.83 16.15 16.84
CA GLU A 128 -5.98 16.18 15.38
C GLU A 128 -6.91 15.04 14.87
N GLU A 129 -7.02 13.94 15.62
CA GLU A 129 -7.85 12.78 15.27
C GLU A 129 -9.33 12.99 15.62
N VAL A 130 -9.96 13.94 14.94
CA VAL A 130 -11.34 14.41 15.22
C VAL A 130 -12.37 13.28 15.32
N LYS A 131 -12.20 12.19 14.56
CA LYS A 131 -13.11 11.03 14.55
C LYS A 131 -13.06 10.23 15.85
N ILE A 132 -11.91 10.19 16.53
CA ILE A 132 -11.78 9.57 17.86
C ILE A 132 -12.60 10.38 18.88
N ALA A 133 -12.50 11.71 18.81
CA ALA A 133 -13.31 12.60 19.64
C ALA A 133 -14.82 12.45 19.34
N GLU A 134 -15.23 12.42 18.06
CA GLU A 134 -16.62 12.17 17.67
C GLU A 134 -17.15 10.83 18.19
N ALA A 135 -16.38 9.75 18.06
CA ALA A 135 -16.73 8.43 18.57
C ALA A 135 -16.89 8.44 20.10
N TYR A 136 -15.96 9.05 20.83
CA TYR A 136 -16.02 9.15 22.28
C TYR A 136 -17.22 9.99 22.77
N GLN A 137 -17.46 11.16 22.16
CA GLN A 137 -18.60 12.00 22.50
C GLN A 137 -19.94 11.32 22.15
N MET A 138 -20.00 10.51 21.09
CA MET A 138 -21.16 9.68 20.77
C MET A 138 -21.43 8.65 21.88
N LEU A 139 -20.40 7.92 22.36
CA LEU A 139 -20.54 6.96 23.45
C LEU A 139 -21.01 7.62 24.76
N LYS A 140 -20.50 8.81 25.06
CA LYS A 140 -20.94 9.65 26.19
C LYS A 140 -22.40 10.09 26.06
N LYS A 141 -22.81 10.58 24.89
CA LYS A 141 -24.20 10.97 24.58
C LYS A 141 -25.18 9.79 24.66
N GLN A 142 -24.72 8.56 24.41
CA GLN A 142 -25.51 7.34 24.56
C GLN A 142 -25.55 6.79 26.01
N GLY A 143 -24.87 7.44 26.96
CA GLY A 143 -24.80 7.00 28.36
C GLY A 143 -23.91 5.76 28.59
N ILE A 144 -23.11 5.36 27.59
CA ILE A 144 -22.13 4.27 27.71
C ILE A 144 -20.94 4.76 28.56
N VAL A 145 -20.49 5.99 28.34
CA VAL A 145 -19.54 6.68 29.23
C VAL A 145 -20.32 7.49 30.26
N LYS A 146 -20.24 7.10 31.53
CA LYS A 146 -20.92 7.79 32.66
C LYS A 146 -20.14 9.01 33.16
N SER A 147 -18.81 8.89 33.19
CA SER A 147 -17.85 9.93 33.58
C SER A 147 -16.55 9.69 32.81
N ASP A 148 -15.79 10.75 32.54
CA ASP A 148 -14.50 10.64 31.87
C ASP A 148 -13.48 9.92 32.79
N PRO A 149 -12.70 8.95 32.30
CA PRO A 149 -11.71 8.24 33.12
C PRO A 149 -10.64 9.16 33.70
N LYS A 150 -10.19 8.86 34.92
CA LYS A 150 -9.00 9.50 35.49
C LYS A 150 -7.76 8.91 34.86
N LEU A 151 -7.22 9.60 33.86
CA LEU A 151 -5.94 9.25 33.24
C LEU A 151 -4.80 9.34 34.28
N PRO A 152 -3.99 8.29 34.46
CA PRO A 152 -2.68 8.41 35.10
C PRO A 152 -1.78 9.37 34.32
N ASP A 153 -0.91 10.13 35.00
CA ASP A 153 0.01 11.07 34.33
C ASP A 153 0.88 10.37 33.25
N ASP A 154 1.22 9.10 33.47
CA ASP A 154 2.00 8.20 32.59
C ASP A 154 1.21 7.63 31.39
N THR A 155 -0.08 7.97 31.24
CA THR A 155 -0.89 7.63 30.04
C THR A 155 -0.89 8.73 28.98
N THR A 156 -0.16 9.82 29.22
CA THR A 156 0.12 10.80 28.18
C THR A 156 0.96 10.15 27.08
N PHE A 157 0.50 10.19 25.82
CA PHE A 157 1.44 10.36 24.71
C PHE A 157 2.34 11.53 25.11
N PRO A 158 3.67 11.49 24.92
CA PRO A 158 4.57 12.47 25.49
C PRO A 158 4.17 13.87 25.05
N LEU A 159 3.35 14.54 25.87
CA LEU A 159 2.83 15.86 25.59
C LEU A 159 4.08 16.71 25.50
N PRO A 160 4.33 17.41 24.38
CA PRO A 160 5.47 18.29 24.32
C PRO A 160 5.30 19.24 25.51
N PRO A 161 6.29 19.31 26.45
CA PRO A 161 6.27 20.39 27.42
C PRO A 161 6.15 21.70 26.64
N PRO A 162 5.65 22.81 27.21
CA PRO A 162 5.62 24.09 26.52
C PRO A 162 7.07 24.53 26.20
N ARG A 163 7.60 24.09 25.05
CA ARG A 163 9.03 24.13 24.75
C ARG A 163 9.42 25.56 24.41
N PRO A 164 10.44 26.13 25.08
CA PRO A 164 11.25 27.15 24.44
C PRO A 164 11.78 26.58 23.11
N LYS A 165 11.59 27.32 22.02
CA LYS A 165 11.93 26.87 20.66
C LYS A 165 13.38 26.40 20.58
N ASN A 166 13.62 25.15 20.22
CA ASN A 166 14.97 24.62 19.97
C ASN A 166 15.03 23.54 18.87
N VAL A 167 14.39 23.84 17.73
CA VAL A 167 14.77 23.58 16.31
C VAL A 167 15.36 22.21 15.88
N ILE A 168 16.30 21.61 16.60
CA ILE A 168 17.34 20.74 16.00
C ILE A 168 16.84 19.35 15.54
N PHE A 169 15.94 18.70 16.26
CA PHE A 169 15.44 17.35 15.89
C PHE A 169 14.20 17.39 14.98
N GLU A 170 13.36 18.42 15.11
CA GLU A 170 12.26 18.66 14.16
C GLU A 170 12.81 19.00 12.77
N ASP A 171 13.97 19.65 12.70
CA ASP A 171 14.61 20.04 11.44
C ASP A 171 15.02 18.84 10.57
N GLU A 172 15.32 17.64 11.08
CA GLU A 172 15.78 16.54 10.20
C GLU A 172 14.63 15.90 9.42
N GLU A 173 13.55 15.51 10.09
CA GLU A 173 12.34 14.96 9.44
C GLU A 173 11.66 16.04 8.58
N LYS A 174 11.53 17.26 9.09
CA LYS A 174 11.03 18.41 8.32
C LYS A 174 11.95 18.78 7.15
N SER A 175 13.27 18.63 7.26
CA SER A 175 14.19 18.82 6.13
C SER A 175 14.01 17.73 5.08
N LYS A 176 13.77 16.48 5.49
CA LYS A 176 13.51 15.37 4.57
C LYS A 176 12.20 15.58 3.80
N ASP A 177 11.13 15.98 4.48
CA ASP A 177 9.86 16.29 3.84
C ASP A 177 9.90 17.58 3.02
N GLN A 178 10.60 18.63 3.49
CA GLN A 178 10.85 19.83 2.70
C GLN A 178 11.62 19.52 1.41
N LYS A 179 12.66 18.68 1.48
CA LYS A 179 13.41 18.20 0.29
C LYS A 179 12.52 17.40 -0.65
N ARG A 180 11.65 16.52 -0.13
CA ARG A 180 10.66 15.78 -0.93
C ARG A 180 9.68 16.73 -1.62
N MET A 181 9.11 17.68 -0.87
CA MET A 181 8.19 18.70 -1.37
C MET A 181 8.83 19.57 -2.46
N GLU A 182 10.09 19.95 -2.27
CA GLU A 182 10.86 20.70 -3.27
C GLU A 182 11.17 19.89 -4.53
N LYS A 183 11.53 18.61 -4.41
CA LYS A 183 11.68 17.71 -5.57
C LYS A 183 10.37 17.66 -6.38
N ILE A 184 9.24 17.44 -5.71
CA ILE A 184 7.91 17.37 -6.33
C ILE A 184 7.56 18.72 -6.99
N SER A 185 7.72 19.83 -6.27
CA SER A 185 7.44 21.18 -6.77
C SER A 185 8.27 21.53 -8.01
N LYS A 186 9.57 21.21 -8.01
CA LYS A 186 10.47 21.40 -9.17
C LYS A 186 10.05 20.54 -10.37
N ARG A 187 9.66 19.27 -10.14
CA ARG A 187 9.14 18.38 -11.19
C ARG A 187 7.86 18.92 -11.80
N VAL A 188 6.85 19.19 -10.98
CA VAL A 188 5.53 19.67 -11.41
C VAL A 188 5.67 20.99 -12.18
N SER A 189 6.41 21.97 -11.65
CA SER A 189 6.60 23.27 -12.31
C SER A 189 7.30 23.14 -13.68
N ALA A 190 8.29 22.26 -13.83
CA ALA A 190 8.96 22.03 -15.10
C ALA A 190 8.06 21.32 -16.13
N ILE A 191 7.27 20.33 -15.68
CA ILE A 191 6.30 19.63 -16.53
C ILE A 191 5.16 20.58 -16.96
N GLU A 192 4.66 21.42 -16.06
CA GLU A 192 3.67 22.46 -16.36
C GLU A 192 4.22 23.49 -17.35
N GLU A 193 5.46 23.97 -17.19
CA GLU A 193 6.08 24.88 -18.15
C GLU A 193 6.19 24.22 -19.54
N VAL A 194 6.63 22.97 -19.60
CA VAL A 194 6.70 22.19 -20.84
C VAL A 194 5.32 22.06 -21.47
N ASN A 195 4.31 21.57 -20.74
CA ASN A 195 2.96 21.36 -21.26
C ASN A 195 2.32 22.67 -21.77
N ASN A 196 2.53 23.80 -21.07
CA ASN A 196 2.04 25.11 -21.51
C ASN A 196 2.72 25.58 -22.82
N ASN A 197 4.04 25.44 -22.93
CA ASN A 197 4.78 25.80 -24.15
C ASN A 197 4.43 24.87 -25.32
N VAL A 198 4.34 23.55 -25.06
CA VAL A 198 3.93 22.53 -26.04
C VAL A 198 2.54 22.84 -26.60
N LYS A 199 1.57 23.11 -25.73
CA LYS A 199 0.20 23.43 -26.13
C LYS A 199 0.15 24.70 -27.00
N LEU A 200 0.78 25.79 -26.54
CA LEU A 200 0.74 27.06 -27.25
C LEU A 200 1.48 27.00 -28.60
N LEU A 201 2.66 26.36 -28.65
CA LEU A 201 3.40 26.17 -29.91
C LEU A 201 2.62 25.29 -30.88
N THR A 202 1.96 24.22 -30.40
CA THR A 202 1.08 23.38 -31.23
C THR A 202 -0.07 24.20 -31.82
N GLU A 203 -0.79 24.96 -30.99
CA GLU A 203 -1.92 25.79 -31.43
C GLU A 203 -1.49 26.82 -32.50
N MET A 204 -0.36 27.48 -32.29
CA MET A 204 0.16 28.47 -33.23
C MET A 204 0.65 27.86 -34.55
N VAL A 205 1.38 26.73 -34.50
CA VAL A 205 1.85 26.00 -35.70
C VAL A 205 0.67 25.49 -36.54
N MET A 206 -0.35 24.93 -35.90
CA MET A 206 -1.56 24.48 -36.61
C MET A 206 -2.33 25.66 -37.22
N SER A 207 -2.43 26.78 -36.50
CA SER A 207 -3.04 28.02 -37.01
C SER A 207 -2.24 28.68 -38.14
N HIS A 208 -0.93 28.44 -38.24
CA HIS A 208 -0.09 28.91 -39.35
C HIS A 208 -0.43 28.19 -40.67
N SER A 209 -0.70 26.88 -40.61
CA SER A 209 -1.10 26.07 -41.78
C SER A 209 -2.39 26.55 -42.46
N GLN A 210 -3.21 27.35 -41.76
CA GLN A 210 -4.51 27.84 -42.19
C GLN A 210 -4.48 29.26 -42.79
N GLY A 211 -3.28 29.85 -42.98
CA GLY A 211 -3.09 30.97 -43.93
C GLY A 211 -3.59 32.36 -43.50
N VAL A 212 -3.69 32.66 -42.20
CA VAL A 212 -4.22 33.95 -41.72
C VAL A 212 -3.17 35.07 -41.70
N ALA A 213 -3.40 36.15 -42.46
CA ALA A 213 -2.46 37.20 -42.84
C ALA A 213 -2.04 38.23 -41.75
N ALA A 214 -1.54 37.76 -40.61
CA ALA A 214 -0.78 38.57 -39.64
C ALA A 214 0.51 37.80 -39.28
N ALA A 215 1.44 37.76 -40.24
CA ALA A 215 2.54 36.80 -40.27
C ALA A 215 3.69 37.13 -39.32
N HIS A 216 4.36 38.28 -39.49
CA HIS A 216 5.64 38.59 -38.85
C HIS A 216 5.63 38.46 -37.31
N SER A 217 4.76 39.18 -36.60
CA SER A 217 4.71 39.12 -35.13
C SER A 217 4.29 37.75 -34.57
N ARG A 218 3.61 36.91 -35.37
CA ARG A 218 3.21 35.56 -34.95
C ARG A 218 4.34 34.56 -35.18
N GLU A 219 5.01 34.69 -36.32
CA GLU A 219 6.20 33.92 -36.70
C GLU A 219 7.34 34.13 -35.70
N ASP A 220 7.58 35.37 -35.27
CA ASP A 220 8.61 35.67 -34.27
C ASP A 220 8.27 35.11 -32.88
N LEU A 221 6.99 35.11 -32.49
CA LEU A 221 6.52 34.47 -31.25
C LEU A 221 6.61 32.93 -31.33
N MET A 222 6.32 32.32 -32.49
CA MET A 222 6.52 30.87 -32.69
C MET A 222 8.01 30.49 -32.59
N LYS A 223 8.91 31.30 -33.17
CA LYS A 223 10.37 31.12 -33.03
C LYS A 223 10.82 31.20 -31.57
N GLU A 224 10.31 32.16 -30.80
CA GLU A 224 10.63 32.30 -29.37
C GLU A 224 10.15 31.08 -28.56
N LEU A 225 8.90 30.64 -28.78
CA LEU A 225 8.34 29.45 -28.14
C LEU A 225 9.10 28.17 -28.51
N TYR A 226 9.49 28.02 -29.77
CA TYR A 226 10.36 26.93 -30.22
C TYR A 226 11.72 26.95 -29.51
N GLN A 227 12.37 28.13 -29.40
CA GLN A 227 13.63 28.29 -28.67
C GLN A 227 13.48 28.06 -27.16
N ARG A 228 12.30 28.31 -26.59
CA ARG A 228 11.98 27.96 -25.20
C ARG A 228 11.79 26.46 -25.04
N CYS A 229 11.10 25.79 -25.97
CA CYS A 229 10.95 24.34 -25.99
C CYS A 229 12.31 23.61 -26.09
N GLU A 230 13.19 24.02 -27.01
CA GLU A 230 14.55 23.49 -27.12
C GLU A 230 15.35 23.60 -25.81
N ARG A 231 15.23 24.73 -25.09
CA ARG A 231 15.89 24.95 -23.78
C ARG A 231 15.33 24.11 -22.63
N LEU A 232 14.12 23.57 -22.75
CA LEU A 232 13.50 22.74 -21.71
C LEU A 232 13.93 21.26 -21.79
N ARG A 233 14.41 20.76 -22.95
CA ARG A 233 14.89 19.37 -23.06
C ARG A 233 16.00 19.00 -22.06
N PRO A 234 17.09 19.79 -21.90
CA PRO A 234 18.13 19.47 -20.92
C PRO A 234 17.62 19.50 -19.48
N THR A 235 16.61 20.32 -19.18
CA THR A 235 15.97 20.38 -17.86
C THR A 235 15.19 19.12 -17.56
N LEU A 236 14.37 18.62 -18.50
CA LEU A 236 13.67 17.35 -18.34
C LEU A 236 14.64 16.15 -18.26
N PHE A 237 15.69 16.12 -19.09
CA PHE A 237 16.68 15.04 -19.05
C PHE A 237 17.38 14.95 -17.69
N ARG A 238 17.79 16.10 -17.14
CA ARG A 238 18.36 16.17 -15.78
C ARG A 238 17.34 15.77 -14.71
N LEU A 239 16.09 16.23 -14.79
CA LEU A 239 15.04 15.83 -13.86
C LEU A 239 14.79 14.32 -13.88
N ALA A 240 14.82 13.68 -15.05
CA ALA A 240 14.72 12.23 -15.17
C ALA A 240 15.93 11.54 -14.52
N SER A 241 17.15 12.03 -14.80
CA SER A 241 18.39 11.48 -14.20
C SER A 241 18.48 11.68 -12.68
N ASP A 242 17.86 12.72 -12.13
CA ASP A 242 17.81 13.00 -10.69
C ASP A 242 16.66 12.24 -9.98
N THR A 243 15.85 11.48 -10.72
CA THR A 243 14.66 10.75 -10.24
C THR A 243 14.88 9.23 -10.31
N GLU A 244 15.62 8.71 -9.33
CA GLU A 244 15.87 7.27 -9.17
C GLU A 244 14.92 6.60 -8.16
N ASP A 245 14.23 7.39 -7.32
CA ASP A 245 13.44 6.92 -6.17
C ASP A 245 11.92 6.86 -6.40
N ASN A 246 11.44 7.09 -7.64
CA ASN A 246 10.00 7.13 -7.95
C ASN A 246 9.72 6.89 -9.46
N ASP A 247 9.30 5.67 -9.81
CA ASP A 247 9.02 5.27 -11.20
C ASP A 247 7.86 6.04 -11.84
N GLU A 248 6.82 6.39 -11.07
CA GLU A 248 5.66 7.13 -11.56
C GLU A 248 6.04 8.58 -11.93
N ALA A 249 6.86 9.21 -11.08
CA ALA A 249 7.44 10.52 -11.34
C ALA A 249 8.37 10.52 -12.57
N LEU A 250 9.15 9.45 -12.75
CA LEU A 250 10.01 9.28 -13.93
C LEU A 250 9.17 9.16 -15.21
N ALA A 251 8.09 8.38 -15.18
CA ALA A 251 7.16 8.24 -16.30
C ALA A 251 6.52 9.58 -16.71
N GLU A 252 6.09 10.42 -15.75
CA GLU A 252 5.58 11.78 -16.03
C GLU A 252 6.62 12.66 -16.76
N ILE A 253 7.88 12.62 -16.32
CA ILE A 253 8.97 13.44 -16.91
C ILE A 253 9.28 12.98 -18.34
N LEU A 254 9.33 11.67 -18.57
CA LEU A 254 9.58 11.10 -19.90
C LEU A 254 8.43 11.43 -20.87
N GLN A 255 7.18 11.28 -20.43
CA GLN A 255 6.01 11.65 -21.24
C GLN A 255 6.02 13.15 -21.61
N ALA A 256 6.42 14.03 -20.69
CA ALA A 256 6.60 15.44 -20.98
C ALA A 256 7.73 15.69 -22.02
N ASN A 257 8.78 14.88 -22.01
CA ASN A 257 9.89 14.98 -22.97
C ASN A 257 9.48 14.52 -24.38
N ASP A 258 8.71 13.45 -24.48
CA ASP A 258 8.18 12.94 -25.75
C ASP A 258 7.27 13.99 -26.42
N ASN A 259 6.33 14.55 -25.65
CA ASN A 259 5.45 15.64 -26.10
C ASN A 259 6.25 16.88 -26.56
N LEU A 260 7.29 17.24 -25.82
CA LEU A 260 8.20 18.35 -26.15
C LEU A 260 8.98 18.09 -27.46
N THR A 261 9.44 16.86 -27.65
CA THR A 261 10.17 16.46 -28.86
C THR A 261 9.24 16.39 -30.07
N GLN A 262 7.99 15.95 -29.89
CA GLN A 262 6.96 15.95 -30.94
C GLN A 262 6.65 17.37 -31.44
N VAL A 263 6.34 18.34 -30.55
CA VAL A 263 5.98 19.70 -30.99
C VAL A 263 7.14 20.44 -31.69
N ILE A 264 8.37 20.21 -31.25
CA ILE A 264 9.56 20.77 -31.91
C ILE A 264 9.67 20.21 -33.34
N THR A 265 9.43 18.91 -33.50
CA THR A 265 9.48 18.24 -34.81
C THR A 265 8.39 18.79 -35.73
N LEU A 266 7.17 18.95 -35.23
CA LEU A 266 6.06 19.60 -35.95
C LEU A 266 6.40 21.02 -36.40
N TYR A 267 7.02 21.84 -35.52
CA TYR A 267 7.46 23.20 -35.88
C TYR A 267 8.52 23.19 -37.01
N LYS A 268 9.53 22.31 -36.94
CA LYS A 268 10.57 22.20 -37.98
C LYS A 268 9.98 21.85 -39.34
N GLN A 269 9.02 20.94 -39.36
CA GLN A 269 8.33 20.50 -40.59
C GLN A 269 7.41 21.59 -41.15
N LEU A 270 6.47 22.12 -40.35
CA LEU A 270 5.41 23.02 -40.84
C LEU A 270 5.82 24.50 -40.99
N VAL A 271 6.83 24.96 -40.25
CA VAL A 271 7.22 26.39 -40.25
C VAL A 271 8.58 26.60 -40.93
N ARG A 272 9.58 25.74 -40.65
CA ARG A 272 10.90 25.85 -41.30
C ARG A 272 11.02 25.13 -42.64
N GLY A 273 10.12 24.20 -42.96
CA GLY A 273 10.23 23.39 -44.18
C GLY A 273 11.47 22.49 -44.20
N GLU A 274 12.00 22.12 -43.03
CA GLU A 274 13.09 21.15 -42.94
C GLU A 274 12.52 19.73 -43.12
N GLU A 275 12.79 19.11 -44.26
CA GLU A 275 12.56 17.66 -44.45
C GLU A 275 13.49 16.88 -43.51
N VAL A 276 12.92 16.29 -42.45
CA VAL A 276 13.64 15.44 -41.50
C VAL A 276 13.91 14.10 -42.18
N ASN A 277 15.15 13.89 -42.63
CA ASN A 277 15.55 12.73 -43.40
C ASN A 277 15.72 11.46 -42.53
N GLY A 278 14.88 10.44 -42.78
CA GLY A 278 14.91 9.08 -42.19
C GLY A 278 14.31 8.98 -40.77
N ASP A 279 13.49 7.98 -40.44
CA ASP A 279 12.89 6.84 -41.17
C ASP A 279 11.65 6.40 -40.32
N ALA A 280 10.59 5.75 -40.80
CA ALA A 280 10.34 5.12 -42.09
C ALA A 280 8.85 5.20 -42.44
N ALA A 281 8.53 5.30 -43.74
CA ALA A 281 7.17 5.13 -44.25
C ALA A 281 7.16 4.11 -45.40
N THR A 282 6.18 3.22 -45.33
CA THR A 282 5.82 2.17 -46.30
C THR A 282 5.87 2.59 -47.79
N GLY A 283 6.44 1.75 -48.65
CA GLY A 283 6.35 1.89 -50.12
C GLY A 283 6.61 0.55 -50.85
N SER A 284 5.71 0.14 -51.75
CA SER A 284 5.69 -1.20 -52.36
C SER A 284 6.75 -1.44 -53.44
N ILE A 285 7.25 -2.68 -53.51
CA ILE A 285 8.07 -3.21 -54.61
C ILE A 285 7.19 -3.50 -55.84
N PRO A 286 7.58 -3.05 -57.04
CA PRO A 286 7.73 -4.01 -58.15
C PRO A 286 8.89 -3.68 -59.11
N GLY A 287 9.68 -4.68 -59.54
CA GLY A 287 10.54 -4.54 -60.72
C GLY A 287 11.91 -5.23 -60.67
N SER A 288 11.93 -6.53 -60.96
CA SER A 288 13.08 -7.26 -61.51
C SER A 288 13.64 -6.53 -62.78
N THR A 289 14.89 -6.63 -63.24
CA THR A 289 15.99 -7.60 -63.05
C THR A 289 17.34 -6.92 -63.35
N SER A 290 18.43 -7.32 -62.70
CA SER A 290 19.65 -7.73 -63.44
C SER A 290 20.52 -8.62 -62.56
N ALA A 291 20.66 -9.89 -62.93
CA ALA A 291 21.78 -10.70 -62.46
C ALA A 291 23.06 -10.27 -63.19
N LEU A 292 24.22 -10.55 -62.60
CA LEU A 292 25.23 -11.53 -63.05
C LEU A 292 26.43 -11.43 -62.08
N LEU A 293 26.70 -12.49 -61.30
CA LEU A 293 27.88 -13.38 -61.42
C LEU A 293 29.17 -12.79 -60.79
N ASP A 294 30.06 -13.57 -60.16
CA ASP A 294 30.08 -14.98 -59.73
C ASP A 294 31.26 -15.16 -58.76
N LEU A 295 31.27 -16.22 -57.95
CA LEU A 295 32.37 -17.20 -57.85
C LEU A 295 32.07 -18.21 -56.75
N SER A 296 31.69 -19.41 -57.16
CA SER A 296 31.51 -20.56 -56.27
C SER A 296 32.87 -21.15 -55.84
N GLY A 297 33.05 -21.44 -54.55
CA GLY A 297 34.26 -22.07 -54.00
C GLY A 297 33.96 -22.93 -52.76
N LEU A 298 34.21 -24.23 -52.90
CA LEU A 298 34.12 -25.30 -51.88
C LEU A 298 35.03 -24.98 -50.65
N ASP A 299 34.88 -25.51 -49.44
CA ASP A 299 34.43 -26.86 -49.01
C ASP A 299 33.99 -26.87 -47.50
N LEU A 300 33.47 -28.02 -47.01
CA LEU A 300 32.88 -28.30 -45.67
C LEU A 300 33.92 -28.89 -44.65
N PRO A 301 33.55 -29.44 -43.45
CA PRO A 301 32.87 -28.87 -42.26
C PRO A 301 33.67 -29.18 -40.94
N PRO A 302 33.10 -29.60 -39.78
CA PRO A 302 32.36 -28.84 -38.76
C PRO A 302 32.97 -28.92 -37.32
N ALA A 303 32.49 -28.08 -36.38
CA ALA A 303 32.51 -28.40 -34.95
C ALA A 303 31.38 -27.68 -34.18
N GLY A 304 30.59 -28.46 -33.42
CA GLY A 304 29.93 -28.19 -32.12
C GLY A 304 29.21 -26.86 -31.82
N THR A 305 28.12 -26.81 -31.06
CA THR A 305 27.42 -27.88 -30.31
C THR A 305 25.98 -27.47 -29.98
N THR A 306 25.04 -28.32 -30.39
CA THR A 306 23.80 -28.76 -29.73
C THR A 306 23.22 -27.99 -28.52
N TYR A 307 21.93 -27.68 -28.58
CA TYR A 307 20.97 -27.95 -27.50
C TYR A 307 19.64 -28.48 -28.10
N PRO A 308 19.07 -29.61 -27.60
CA PRO A 308 17.93 -30.26 -28.23
C PRO A 308 16.59 -30.04 -27.51
N ALA A 309 15.49 -30.25 -28.24
CA ALA A 309 14.16 -30.51 -27.69
C ALA A 309 13.87 -32.03 -27.58
N MET A 310 12.75 -32.38 -26.93
CA MET A 310 12.23 -33.73 -26.66
C MET A 310 12.22 -34.73 -27.84
N PRO A 311 12.41 -36.03 -27.55
CA PRO A 311 11.84 -37.14 -28.34
C PRO A 311 10.91 -38.06 -27.52
N SER A 312 10.11 -38.89 -28.20
CA SER A 312 9.07 -39.77 -27.63
C SER A 312 9.15 -41.23 -28.12
N HIS A 313 9.03 -42.19 -27.18
CA HIS A 313 8.70 -43.64 -27.32
C HIS A 313 9.54 -44.57 -28.25
N PRO A 314 9.39 -45.94 -28.20
CA PRO A 314 8.51 -46.83 -27.39
C PRO A 314 9.28 -47.69 -26.33
N GLY A 315 8.69 -48.57 -25.50
CA GLY A 315 7.27 -48.83 -25.16
C GLY A 315 6.78 -50.29 -25.36
N ASP A 316 6.60 -51.10 -24.29
CA ASP A 316 5.90 -52.41 -24.31
C ASP A 316 5.30 -52.79 -22.92
N GLN A 317 4.16 -53.51 -22.91
CA GLN A 317 3.48 -54.32 -21.84
C GLN A 317 3.55 -53.88 -20.34
N ALA A 318 2.47 -53.76 -19.54
CA ALA A 318 1.19 -54.49 -19.52
C ALA A 318 0.15 -53.91 -18.51
N SER A 319 -1.14 -54.20 -18.77
CA SER A 319 -2.24 -54.50 -17.81
C SER A 319 -2.81 -53.49 -16.77
N LEU A 320 -4.14 -53.23 -16.92
CA LEU A 320 -5.19 -53.11 -15.87
C LEU A 320 -5.07 -51.94 -14.83
N GLU A 321 -6.12 -51.21 -14.40
CA GLU A 321 -7.59 -51.32 -14.56
C GLU A 321 -8.28 -49.94 -14.30
N GLN A 322 -9.47 -49.71 -14.88
CA GLN A 322 -10.51 -48.76 -14.41
C GLN A 322 -11.50 -49.52 -13.48
N PRO A 323 -12.54 -48.94 -12.79
CA PRO A 323 -13.23 -47.62 -12.87
C PRO A 323 -13.22 -46.84 -11.52
N SER A 324 -13.60 -45.55 -11.40
CA SER A 324 -14.85 -44.77 -11.69
C SER A 324 -16.05 -45.02 -10.76
N THR A 325 -16.84 -43.94 -10.52
CA THR A 325 -18.16 -43.87 -9.82
C THR A 325 -18.16 -44.21 -8.31
N SER A 326 -18.88 -43.62 -7.35
CA SER A 326 -19.71 -42.40 -7.11
C SER A 326 -20.88 -42.79 -6.17
N VAL A 327 -21.49 -41.80 -5.49
CA VAL A 327 -22.83 -41.81 -4.83
C VAL A 327 -22.96 -42.25 -3.35
N SER A 328 -23.73 -41.42 -2.60
CA SER A 328 -24.49 -41.61 -1.33
C SER A 328 -23.75 -41.83 0.02
N LEU A 329 -24.06 -41.19 1.17
CA LEU A 329 -25.29 -40.67 1.88
C LEU A 329 -25.93 -41.72 2.84
N LEU A 330 -26.19 -41.30 4.08
CA LEU A 330 -26.83 -42.01 5.23
C LEU A 330 -25.91 -42.99 6.00
N ASP A 331 -26.01 -43.18 7.33
CA ASP A 331 -27.03 -42.80 8.33
C ASP A 331 -26.43 -42.36 9.70
N ASP A 332 -27.27 -41.70 10.52
CA ASP A 332 -27.12 -41.55 11.98
C ASP A 332 -27.29 -42.90 12.72
N GLU A 333 -26.72 -43.09 13.91
CA GLU A 333 -27.47 -43.26 15.19
C GLU A 333 -26.56 -43.60 16.41
N LEU A 334 -27.06 -43.26 17.60
CA LEU A 334 -26.87 -43.93 18.89
C LEU A 334 -25.47 -43.95 19.59
N MET A 335 -25.28 -42.99 20.51
CA MET A 335 -24.87 -43.33 21.89
C MET A 335 -25.56 -42.42 22.92
N SER A 336 -26.66 -42.93 23.46
CA SER A 336 -27.16 -42.54 24.78
C SER A 336 -27.59 -43.80 25.52
N LEU A 337 -26.88 -44.07 26.61
CA LEU A 337 -27.10 -45.07 27.66
C LEU A 337 -26.49 -44.39 28.91
N SER A 338 -27.18 -44.04 30.01
CA SER A 338 -28.28 -44.72 30.72
C SER A 338 -27.89 -46.17 31.03
N GLU A 339 -27.74 -46.66 32.25
CA GLU A 339 -28.54 -46.52 33.50
C GLU A 339 -27.65 -47.03 34.69
N GLU A 340 -27.65 -46.43 35.88
CA GLU A 340 -28.47 -46.71 37.10
C GLU A 340 -27.69 -47.35 38.26
N GLY A 341 -28.26 -47.32 39.47
CA GLY A 341 -27.71 -47.88 40.71
C GLY A 341 -27.47 -46.80 41.80
N ALA A 342 -28.46 -46.17 42.43
CA ALA A 342 -29.60 -46.67 43.24
C ALA A 342 -29.25 -46.94 44.72
N GLY A 343 -30.03 -46.34 45.64
CA GLY A 343 -30.01 -46.56 47.09
C GLY A 343 -29.09 -45.62 47.90
N LEU A 344 -29.41 -45.14 49.12
CA LEU A 344 -30.58 -45.38 49.99
C LEU A 344 -30.84 -44.15 50.92
N GLU A 345 -31.94 -44.25 51.68
CA GLU A 345 -32.47 -43.42 52.79
C GLU A 345 -31.42 -43.06 53.90
N GLU A 346 -31.61 -42.19 54.90
CA GLU A 346 -32.76 -41.54 55.59
C GLU A 346 -32.44 -40.03 55.80
N GLY A 347 -33.33 -39.07 56.10
CA GLY A 347 -34.36 -39.00 57.15
C GLY A 347 -33.84 -38.18 58.35
N GLY A 348 -34.41 -36.99 58.60
CA GLY A 348 -33.95 -36.11 59.68
C GLY A 348 -34.68 -34.75 59.75
N LEU A 349 -35.76 -34.70 60.55
CA LEU A 349 -36.46 -33.46 60.91
C LEU A 349 -35.71 -32.68 62.00
N GLY A 350 -35.97 -31.38 62.14
CA GLY A 350 -35.75 -30.70 63.43
C GLY A 350 -35.73 -29.17 63.39
N CYS A 351 -36.88 -28.57 63.70
CA CYS A 351 -37.17 -27.19 64.13
C CYS A 351 -36.01 -26.22 64.38
#